data_AF-A0A7J7NRP1-F1
#
_entry.id   AF-A0A7J7NRP1-F1
#
_cell.length_a   1.000
_cell.length_b   1.000
_cell.length_c   1.000
_cell.angle_alpha   90.00
_cell.angle_beta   90.00
_cell.angle_gamma   90.00
#
_symmetry.space_group_name_H-M   'P 1'
#
loop_
_entity.id
_entity.type
_entity.pdbx_description
1 polymer ?
#
loop_
_entity_poly.entity_id
_entity_poly.type
_entity_poly.pdbx_seq_one_letter_code
_entity_poly.pdbx_strand_id
1 'polypeptide(L)'
;MPQTPHYHPLDKYKGKVREGMVQGLEMAFVNLSEEIRNLVNPQSLWSGLKGFKEQLSQLEEMGFNVTMVRGRLDKLQGIAKREQPSQVPTEELKSDIAMEEANISLIRSRILVLEGDIEKSKVVINNKKSKIEELKNDLVKIVEEFKSLAKSAWN
;
A
#
# COMPACT_ATOMS: atom_id res chain seq x y z
N MET A 1 -40.27 -2.82 -13.98
CA MET A 1 -41.10 -2.95 -12.76
C MET A 1 -42.30 -2.05 -12.95
N PRO A 2 -43.54 -2.56 -12.91
CA PRO A 2 -44.72 -1.71 -12.98
C PRO A 2 -44.68 -0.68 -11.85
N GLN A 3 -44.97 0.57 -12.14
CA GLN A 3 -45.06 1.67 -11.17
C GLN A 3 -46.46 2.24 -11.22
N THR A 4 -46.95 2.70 -10.07
CA THR A 4 -48.22 3.45 -9.97
C THR A 4 -48.01 4.69 -9.11
N PRO A 5 -47.26 5.70 -9.61
CA PRO A 5 -47.01 6.92 -8.84
C PRO A 5 -48.29 7.74 -8.69
N HIS A 6 -48.42 8.44 -7.57
CA HIS A 6 -49.63 9.21 -7.27
C HIS A 6 -49.71 10.54 -8.02
N TYR A 7 -48.56 11.15 -8.34
CA TYR A 7 -48.45 12.43 -9.05
C TYR A 7 -49.21 13.62 -8.44
N HIS A 8 -49.67 13.54 -7.17
CA HIS A 8 -50.33 14.65 -6.46
C HIS A 8 -49.70 16.05 -6.66
N PRO A 9 -48.36 16.23 -6.69
CA PRO A 9 -47.78 17.55 -6.95
C PRO A 9 -48.16 18.18 -8.31
N LEU A 10 -48.64 17.38 -9.26
CA LEU A 10 -49.06 17.80 -10.59
C LEU A 10 -50.55 18.14 -10.70
N ASP A 11 -51.35 18.03 -9.65
CA ASP A 11 -52.81 18.21 -9.71
C ASP A 11 -53.25 19.63 -10.08
N LYS A 12 -52.34 20.60 -9.96
CA LYS A 12 -52.55 21.98 -10.46
C LYS A 12 -52.55 22.09 -11.98
N TYR A 13 -52.00 21.11 -12.70
CA TYR A 13 -51.96 21.07 -14.15
C TYR A 13 -53.09 20.20 -14.70
N LYS A 14 -53.59 20.50 -15.91
CA LYS A 14 -54.72 19.79 -16.51
C LYS A 14 -54.44 19.39 -17.96
N GLY A 15 -55.19 18.41 -18.44
CA GLY A 15 -55.16 17.96 -19.82
C GLY A 15 -53.75 17.58 -20.30
N LYS A 16 -53.43 17.97 -21.53
CA LYS A 16 -52.19 17.60 -22.22
C LYS A 16 -50.91 18.04 -21.51
N VAL A 17 -50.96 19.14 -20.74
CA VAL A 17 -49.80 19.61 -19.96
C VAL A 17 -49.46 18.63 -18.85
N ARG A 18 -50.46 18.18 -18.08
CA ARG A 18 -50.28 17.18 -17.02
C ARG A 18 -49.79 15.86 -17.60
N GLU A 19 -50.40 15.41 -18.70
CA GLU A 19 -50.03 14.18 -19.40
C GLU A 19 -48.55 14.19 -19.83
N GLY A 20 -48.07 15.29 -20.43
CA GLY A 20 -46.66 15.43 -20.82
C GLY A 20 -45.69 15.42 -19.63
N MET A 21 -46.07 16.04 -18.50
CA MET A 21 -45.25 16.01 -17.27
C MET A 21 -45.15 14.60 -16.69
N VAL A 22 -46.26 13.85 -16.66
CA VAL A 22 -46.28 12.46 -16.20
C VAL A 22 -45.35 11.60 -17.05
N GLN A 23 -45.45 11.68 -18.39
CA GLN A 23 -44.56 10.95 -19.29
C GLN A 23 -43.09 11.32 -19.08
N GLY A 24 -42.80 12.61 -18.86
CA GLY A 24 -41.44 13.08 -18.54
C GLY A 24 -40.87 12.45 -17.26
N LEU A 25 -41.68 12.36 -16.20
CA LEU A 25 -41.29 11.73 -14.94
C LEU A 25 -41.07 10.21 -15.09
N GLU A 26 -41.92 9.54 -15.86
CA GLU A 26 -41.77 8.10 -16.15
C GLU A 26 -40.46 7.82 -16.87
N MET A 27 -40.14 8.61 -17.90
CA MET A 27 -38.85 8.53 -18.61
C MET A 27 -37.68 8.84 -17.67
N ALA A 28 -37.80 9.87 -16.82
CA ALA A 28 -36.75 10.22 -15.87
C ALA A 28 -36.46 9.06 -14.89
N PHE A 29 -37.50 8.39 -14.38
CA PHE A 29 -37.33 7.22 -13.52
C PHE A 29 -36.62 6.07 -14.25
N VAL A 30 -37.00 5.77 -15.50
CA VAL A 30 -36.36 4.72 -16.30
C VAL A 30 -34.89 5.05 -16.55
N ASN A 31 -34.60 6.27 -16.98
CA ASN A 31 -33.24 6.72 -17.29
C ASN A 31 -32.34 6.67 -16.06
N LEU A 32 -32.81 7.19 -14.92
CA LEU A 32 -32.05 7.17 -13.66
C LEU A 32 -31.80 5.73 -13.18
N SER A 33 -32.81 4.87 -13.30
CA SER A 33 -32.68 3.46 -12.93
C SER A 33 -31.63 2.75 -13.78
N GLU A 34 -31.59 3.01 -15.09
CA GLU A 34 -30.58 2.47 -16.00
C GLU A 34 -29.21 3.08 -15.75
N GLU A 35 -29.11 4.38 -15.47
CA GLU A 35 -27.84 5.02 -15.13
C GLU A 35 -27.21 4.38 -13.88
N ILE A 36 -27.98 4.23 -12.79
CA ILE A 36 -27.54 3.56 -11.57
C ILE A 36 -27.26 2.07 -11.80
N ARG A 37 -27.99 1.42 -12.72
CA ARG A 37 -27.73 0.03 -13.13
C ARG A 37 -26.36 -0.11 -13.79
N ASN A 38 -26.01 0.85 -14.64
CA ASN A 38 -24.81 0.84 -15.48
C ASN A 38 -23.58 1.48 -14.81
N LEU A 39 -23.65 1.84 -13.53
CA LEU A 39 -22.47 2.22 -12.75
C LEU A 39 -21.51 1.02 -12.59
N VAL A 40 -20.38 1.07 -13.29
CA VAL A 40 -19.36 -0.01 -13.29
C VAL A 40 -18.15 0.33 -12.40
N ASN A 41 -17.85 1.61 -12.16
CA ASN A 41 -16.67 2.02 -11.39
C ASN A 41 -17.01 2.93 -10.20
N PRO A 42 -16.18 2.93 -9.13
CA PRO A 42 -16.39 3.78 -7.95
C PRO A 42 -16.34 5.29 -8.25
N GLN A 43 -15.54 5.73 -9.22
CA GLN A 43 -15.35 7.15 -9.50
C GLN A 43 -16.60 7.81 -10.07
N SER A 44 -17.28 7.15 -11.02
CA SER A 44 -18.53 7.62 -11.62
C SER A 44 -19.68 7.61 -10.61
N LEU A 45 -19.64 6.69 -9.64
CA LEU A 45 -20.56 6.72 -8.50
C LEU A 45 -20.35 7.97 -7.66
N TRP A 46 -19.10 8.28 -7.26
CA TRP A 46 -18.82 9.42 -6.37
C TRP A 46 -19.17 10.77 -7.00
N SER A 47 -18.91 10.95 -8.29
CA SER A 47 -19.26 12.19 -8.99
C SER A 47 -20.77 12.41 -9.08
N GLY A 48 -21.56 11.34 -9.22
CA GLY A 48 -23.02 11.41 -9.37
C GLY A 48 -23.81 11.23 -8.08
N LEU A 49 -23.19 10.75 -6.99
CA LEU A 49 -23.90 10.23 -5.81
C LEU A 49 -24.91 11.21 -5.21
N LYS A 50 -24.53 12.48 -5.08
CA LYS A 50 -25.41 13.52 -4.55
C LYS A 50 -26.61 13.73 -5.47
N GLY A 51 -26.36 13.88 -6.78
CA GLY A 51 -27.41 14.07 -7.79
C GLY A 51 -28.37 12.88 -7.83
N PHE A 52 -27.87 11.64 -7.80
CA PHE A 52 -28.72 10.45 -7.77
C PHE A 52 -29.64 10.44 -6.54
N LYS A 53 -29.13 10.79 -5.36
CA LYS A 53 -29.95 10.84 -4.14
C LYS A 53 -31.03 11.91 -4.25
N GLU A 54 -30.69 13.09 -4.75
CA GLU A 54 -31.65 14.19 -4.96
C GLU A 54 -32.74 13.80 -5.97
N GLN A 55 -32.36 13.22 -7.11
CA GLN A 55 -33.33 12.79 -8.13
C GLN A 55 -34.24 11.66 -7.63
N LEU A 56 -33.70 10.69 -6.87
CA LEU A 56 -34.52 9.64 -6.26
C LEU A 56 -35.52 10.22 -5.24
N SER A 57 -35.11 11.21 -4.45
CA SER A 57 -36.02 11.92 -3.53
C SER A 57 -37.11 12.68 -4.27
N GLN A 58 -36.78 13.39 -5.36
CA GLN A 58 -37.77 14.09 -6.18
C GLN A 58 -38.78 13.12 -6.82
N LEU A 59 -38.32 11.96 -7.29
CA LEU A 59 -39.20 10.92 -7.83
C LEU A 59 -40.10 10.31 -6.74
N GLU A 60 -39.57 10.09 -5.54
CA GLU A 60 -40.34 9.63 -4.39
C GLU A 60 -41.45 10.63 -4.00
N GLU A 61 -41.16 11.93 -4.03
CA GLU A 61 -42.15 13.00 -3.81
C GLU A 61 -43.27 13.00 -4.87
N MET A 62 -42.98 12.51 -6.09
CA MET A 62 -43.98 12.31 -7.15
C MET A 62 -44.75 10.99 -7.01
N GLY A 63 -44.39 10.16 -6.03
CA GLY A 63 -45.03 8.90 -5.68
C GLY A 63 -44.37 7.66 -6.27
N PHE A 64 -43.18 7.77 -6.86
CA PHE A 64 -42.48 6.60 -7.39
C PHE A 64 -41.94 5.72 -6.26
N ASN A 65 -42.00 4.40 -6.43
CA ASN A 65 -41.35 3.47 -5.52
C ASN A 65 -39.87 3.32 -5.90
N VAL A 66 -39.02 4.11 -5.25
CA VAL A 66 -37.58 4.12 -5.48
C VAL A 66 -36.78 3.14 -4.61
N THR A 67 -37.44 2.36 -3.75
CA THR A 67 -36.80 1.50 -2.74
C THR A 67 -35.73 0.57 -3.33
N MET A 68 -36.04 -0.09 -4.45
CA MET A 68 -35.12 -1.01 -5.12
C MET A 68 -33.90 -0.30 -5.70
N VAL A 69 -34.11 0.86 -6.32
CA VAL A 69 -33.05 1.65 -6.96
C VAL A 69 -32.14 2.26 -5.89
N ARG A 70 -32.72 2.82 -4.84
CA ARG A 70 -32.01 3.33 -3.67
C ARG A 70 -31.19 2.25 -2.97
N GLY A 71 -31.78 1.07 -2.74
CA GLY A 71 -31.09 -0.07 -2.15
C GLY A 71 -29.90 -0.56 -3.00
N ARG A 72 -30.00 -0.47 -4.34
CA ARG A 72 -28.85 -0.73 -5.23
C ARG A 72 -27.76 0.35 -5.07
N LEU A 73 -28.15 1.62 -5.10
CA LEU A 73 -27.21 2.75 -4.94
C LEU A 73 -26.45 2.66 -3.61
N ASP A 74 -27.14 2.33 -2.52
CA ASP A 74 -26.53 2.18 -1.19
C ASP A 74 -25.55 1.00 -1.15
N LYS A 75 -25.87 -0.13 -1.81
CA LYS A 75 -24.94 -1.26 -1.94
C LYS A 75 -23.69 -0.88 -2.72
N LEU A 76 -23.85 -0.18 -3.85
CA LEU A 76 -22.72 0.33 -4.64
C LEU A 76 -21.86 1.29 -3.82
N GLN A 77 -22.48 2.18 -3.04
CA GLN A 77 -21.77 3.07 -2.10
C GLN A 77 -21.00 2.27 -1.05
N GLY A 78 -21.58 1.21 -0.50
CA GLY A 78 -20.91 0.33 0.46
C GLY A 78 -19.68 -0.38 -0.13
N ILE A 79 -19.78 -0.89 -1.36
CA ILE A 79 -18.66 -1.50 -2.08
C ILE A 79 -17.57 -0.46 -2.34
N ALA A 80 -17.93 0.69 -2.90
CA ALA A 80 -16.99 1.77 -3.22
C ALA A 80 -16.26 2.33 -1.98
N LYS A 81 -16.91 2.34 -0.80
CA LYS A 81 -16.25 2.70 0.46
C LYS A 81 -15.25 1.67 0.94
N ARG A 82 -15.51 0.38 0.72
CA ARG A 82 -14.56 -0.71 1.06
C ARG A 82 -13.38 -0.78 0.10
N GLU A 83 -13.62 -0.45 -1.17
CA GLU A 83 -12.60 -0.40 -2.20
C GLU A 83 -11.89 0.95 -2.31
N GLN A 84 -12.25 1.94 -1.48
CA GLN A 84 -11.34 3.08 -1.32
C GLN A 84 -10.02 2.51 -0.82
N PRO A 85 -8.89 2.74 -1.54
CA PRO A 85 -7.59 2.53 -0.93
C PRO A 85 -7.61 3.34 0.36
N SER A 86 -7.38 2.65 1.49
CA SER A 86 -7.27 3.29 2.80
C SER A 86 -6.46 4.56 2.64
N GLN A 87 -7.00 5.70 3.09
CA GLN A 87 -6.28 6.97 3.14
C GLN A 87 -5.13 6.94 4.17
N VAL A 88 -4.40 5.84 4.30
CA VAL A 88 -3.01 5.94 4.74
C VAL A 88 -2.34 6.76 3.64
N PRO A 89 -1.85 7.98 3.93
CA PRO A 89 -1.28 8.82 2.90
C PRO A 89 -0.17 8.02 2.23
N THR A 90 -0.35 7.73 0.95
CA THR A 90 0.69 7.08 0.14
C THR A 90 2.02 7.83 0.25
N GLU A 91 1.98 9.12 0.57
CA GLU A 91 3.14 9.94 0.88
C GLU A 91 3.82 9.63 2.22
N GLU A 92 3.09 9.25 3.27
CA GLU A 92 3.69 8.78 4.54
C GLU A 92 4.40 7.44 4.31
N LEU A 93 3.74 6.50 3.63
CA LEU A 93 4.36 5.23 3.28
C LEU A 93 5.57 5.41 2.35
N LYS A 94 5.51 6.33 1.38
CA LYS A 94 6.67 6.67 0.54
C LYS A 94 7.81 7.29 1.36
N SER A 95 7.49 8.15 2.31
CA SER A 95 8.47 8.76 3.21
C SER A 95 9.14 7.70 4.08
N ASP A 96 8.36 6.77 4.65
CA ASP A 96 8.88 5.67 5.45
C ASP A 96 9.77 4.73 4.63
N ILE A 97 9.35 4.40 3.40
CA ILE A 97 10.16 3.60 2.46
C ILE A 97 11.48 4.33 2.15
N ALA A 98 11.43 5.62 1.83
CA ALA A 98 12.63 6.39 1.51
C ALA A 98 13.60 6.49 2.71
N MET A 99 13.06 6.65 3.92
CA MET A 99 13.86 6.67 5.14
C MET A 99 14.51 5.31 5.39
N GLU A 100 13.77 4.22 5.21
CA GLU A 100 14.29 2.87 5.40
C GLU A 100 15.34 2.51 4.34
N GLU A 101 15.17 2.94 3.09
CA GLU A 101 16.18 2.79 2.03
C GLU A 101 17.48 3.52 2.36
N ALA A 102 17.39 4.73 2.93
CA ALA A 102 18.56 5.48 3.40
C ALA A 102 19.27 4.76 4.56
N ASN A 103 18.52 4.21 5.52
CA ASN A 103 19.06 3.41 6.62
C ASN A 103 19.78 2.15 6.12
N ILE A 104 19.16 1.42 5.18
CA ILE A 104 19.76 0.25 4.53
C ILE A 104 21.08 0.63 3.84
N SER A 105 21.12 1.76 3.13
CA SER A 105 22.33 2.25 2.48
C SER A 105 23.46 2.52 3.49
N LEU A 106 23.14 3.21 4.59
CA LEU A 106 24.10 3.50 5.66
C LEU A 106 24.67 2.22 6.30
N ILE A 107 23.80 1.26 6.59
CA ILE A 107 24.19 -0.04 7.17
C ILE A 107 25.13 -0.78 6.21
N ARG A 108 24.82 -0.80 4.91
CA ARG A 108 25.68 -1.42 3.89
C ARG A 108 27.07 -0.79 3.84
N SER A 109 27.16 0.55 3.87
CA SER A 109 28.46 1.24 3.93
C SER A 109 29.24 0.88 5.20
N ARG A 110 28.56 0.74 6.35
CA ARG A 110 29.22 0.36 7.61
C ARG A 110 29.75 -1.07 7.56
N ILE A 111 29.00 -2.00 6.95
CA ILE A 111 29.44 -3.39 6.74
C ILE A 111 30.74 -3.41 5.91
N LEU A 112 30.79 -2.67 4.80
CA LEU A 112 32.00 -2.62 3.94
C LEU A 112 33.24 -2.12 4.70
N VAL A 113 33.08 -1.12 5.56
CA VAL A 113 34.20 -0.62 6.38
C VAL A 113 34.68 -1.69 7.37
N LEU A 114 33.74 -2.36 8.06
CA LEU A 114 34.07 -3.41 9.02
C LEU A 114 34.74 -4.61 8.34
N GLU A 115 34.28 -5.01 7.16
CA GLU A 115 34.92 -6.08 6.36
C GLU A 115 36.37 -5.72 5.99
N GLY A 116 36.62 -4.46 5.61
CA GLY A 116 37.97 -3.97 5.35
C GLY A 116 38.88 -4.01 6.57
N ASP A 117 38.37 -3.64 7.75
CA ASP A 117 39.15 -3.67 8.99
C ASP A 117 39.41 -5.09 9.50
N ILE A 118 38.46 -6.02 9.28
CA ILE A 118 38.66 -7.45 9.51
C ILE A 118 39.82 -7.96 8.64
N GLU A 119 39.86 -7.59 7.36
CA GLU A 119 40.90 -8.06 6.46
C GLU A 119 42.29 -7.52 6.83
N LYS A 120 42.39 -6.22 7.17
CA LYS A 120 43.64 -5.65 7.72
C LYS A 120 44.09 -6.39 8.99
N SER A 121 43.14 -6.68 9.88
CA SER A 121 43.44 -7.39 11.13
C SER A 121 43.94 -8.81 10.88
N LYS A 122 43.38 -9.53 9.90
CA LYS A 122 43.88 -10.85 9.50
C LYS A 122 45.33 -10.79 9.01
N VAL A 123 45.68 -9.81 8.19
CA VAL A 123 47.06 -9.62 7.71
C VAL A 123 48.02 -9.42 8.89
N VAL A 124 47.66 -8.57 9.85
CA VAL A 124 48.47 -8.33 11.06
C VAL A 124 48.62 -9.62 11.88
N ILE A 125 47.55 -10.37 12.07
CA ILE A 125 47.58 -11.66 12.79
C ILE A 125 48.50 -12.65 12.08
N ASN A 126 48.43 -12.74 10.76
CA ASN A 126 49.25 -13.66 9.98
C ASN A 126 50.74 -13.32 10.10
N ASN A 127 51.10 -12.04 9.99
CA ASN A 127 52.48 -11.58 10.17
C ASN A 127 53.02 -11.90 11.57
N LYS A 128 52.21 -11.66 12.61
CA LYS A 128 52.57 -12.01 13.99
C LYS A 128 52.75 -13.52 14.16
N LYS A 129 51.91 -14.35 13.54
CA LYS A 129 52.05 -15.81 13.57
C LYS A 129 53.36 -16.26 12.93
N SER A 130 53.71 -15.74 11.75
CA SER A 130 54.99 -16.04 11.10
C SER A 130 56.18 -15.67 11.99
N LYS A 131 56.13 -14.48 12.62
CA LYS A 131 57.21 -14.05 13.51
C LYS A 131 57.36 -14.92 14.76
N ILE A 132 56.24 -15.39 15.33
CA ILE A 132 56.26 -16.36 16.43
C ILE A 132 56.94 -17.65 15.99
N GLU A 133 56.69 -18.13 14.78
CA GLU A 133 57.27 -19.37 14.27
C GLU A 133 58.78 -19.25 14.01
N GLU A 134 59.23 -18.10 13.49
CA GLU A 134 60.67 -17.79 13.40
C GLU A 134 61.34 -17.83 14.78
N LEU A 135 60.77 -17.14 15.77
CA LEU A 135 61.33 -17.10 17.12
C LEU A 135 61.36 -18.47 17.79
N LYS A 136 60.36 -19.33 17.55
CA LYS A 136 60.38 -20.72 18.03
C LYS A 136 61.53 -21.51 17.40
N ASN A 137 61.75 -21.38 16.10
CA ASN A 137 62.84 -22.06 15.41
C ASN A 137 64.21 -21.61 15.93
N ASP A 138 64.38 -20.31 16.16
CA ASP A 138 65.61 -19.77 16.74
C ASP A 138 65.83 -20.30 18.17
N LEU A 139 64.77 -20.37 18.99
CA LEU A 139 64.86 -20.96 20.33
C LEU A 139 65.28 -22.42 20.29
N VAL A 140 64.74 -23.22 19.37
CA VAL A 140 65.12 -24.63 19.19
C VAL A 140 66.61 -24.74 18.88
N LYS A 141 67.14 -23.94 17.96
CA LYS A 141 68.57 -23.92 17.62
C LYS A 141 69.44 -23.57 18.83
N ILE A 142 69.09 -22.52 19.58
CA ILE A 142 69.83 -22.12 20.78
C ILE A 142 69.84 -23.25 21.82
N VAL A 143 68.70 -23.93 22.01
CA VAL A 143 68.61 -25.08 22.93
C VAL A 143 69.49 -26.24 22.47
N GLU A 144 69.57 -26.51 21.17
CA GLU A 144 70.44 -27.54 20.59
C GLU A 144 71.93 -27.18 20.75
N GLU A 145 72.32 -25.93 20.48
CA GLU A 145 73.67 -25.42 20.71
C GLU A 145 74.09 -25.51 22.18
N PHE A 146 73.20 -25.13 23.10
CA PHE A 146 73.46 -25.23 24.53
C PHE A 146 73.67 -26.69 24.96
N LYS A 147 72.85 -27.62 24.44
CA LYS A 147 72.99 -29.07 24.69
C LYS A 147 74.30 -29.64 24.15
N SER A 148 74.77 -29.18 22.98
CA SER A 148 76.03 -29.66 22.40
C SER A 148 77.24 -29.18 23.20
N LEU A 149 77.27 -27.89 23.57
CA LEU A 149 78.31 -27.29 24.42
C LEU A 149 78.40 -27.97 25.80
N ALA A 150 77.26 -28.21 26.43
CA ALA A 150 77.20 -28.88 27.72
C ALA A 150 77.77 -30.31 27.65
N LYS A 151 77.58 -31.03 26.53
CA LYS A 151 78.13 -32.38 26.34
C LYS A 151 79.63 -32.38 26.06
N SER A 152 80.14 -31.41 25.31
CA SER A 152 81.58 -31.31 24.99
C SER A 152 82.45 -30.93 26.18
N ALA A 153 81.88 -30.37 27.25
CA ALA A 153 82.62 -29.96 28.45
C ALA A 153 83.07 -31.13 29.36
N TRP A 154 82.65 -32.37 29.07
CA TRP A 154 82.91 -33.55 29.89
C TRP A 154 83.59 -34.71 29.14
N ASN A 155 84.03 -34.49 27.89
CA ASN A 155 84.86 -35.41 27.10
C ASN A 155 86.26 -34.81 26.92
#